data_AF-A0A2M9TAG3-F1
#
_entry.id   AF-A0A2M9TAG3-F1
#
_cell.length_a   1.000
_cell.length_b   1.000
_cell.length_c   1.000
_cell.angle_alpha   90.00
_cell.angle_beta   90.00
_cell.angle_gamma   90.00
#
_symmetry.space_group_name_H-M   'P 1'
#
loop_
_entity.id
_entity.type
_entity.pdbx_description
1 polymer ?
#
loop_
_entity_poly.entity_id
_entity_poly.type
_entity_poly.pdbx_seq_one_letter_code
_entity_poly.pdbx_strand_id
1 'polypeptide(L)'
;MISLTDEQVERTGAVRQIIPGGTYPGIDKRVVTTSSPVFALATVHMDEDVAYRLTKTFWEQQAALTETSPWWGSVTAELLAHLPVDLHPGALRYYDEANIELPEALR
;
A
#
# COMPACT_ATOMS: atom_id res chain seq x y z
N MET A 1 -8.64 7.63 -21.52
CA MET A 1 -8.73 8.08 -20.13
C MET A 1 -8.24 9.53 -20.05
N ILE A 2 -8.90 10.38 -19.26
CA ILE A 2 -8.57 11.80 -19.08
C ILE A 2 -7.80 11.95 -17.78
N SER A 3 -6.69 12.69 -17.79
CA SER A 3 -5.90 12.99 -16.60
C SER A 3 -6.51 14.16 -15.83
N LEU A 4 -6.47 14.08 -14.50
CA LEU A 4 -6.78 15.21 -13.63
C LEU A 4 -5.64 16.24 -13.66
N THR A 5 -5.98 17.52 -13.49
CA THR A 5 -5.02 18.59 -13.17
C THR A 5 -4.62 18.51 -11.69
N ASP A 6 -3.54 19.20 -11.32
CA ASP A 6 -3.10 19.25 -9.93
C ASP A 6 -4.15 19.88 -9.01
N GLU A 7 -4.81 20.95 -9.45
CA GLU A 7 -5.94 21.57 -8.74
C GLU A 7 -7.12 20.59 -8.57
N GLN A 8 -7.43 19.80 -9.60
CA GLN A 8 -8.49 18.79 -9.51
C GLN A 8 -8.13 17.68 -8.53
N VAL A 9 -6.86 17.25 -8.50
CA VAL A 9 -6.37 16.26 -7.51
C VAL A 9 -6.51 16.82 -6.10
N GLU A 10 -6.05 18.06 -5.86
CA GLU A 10 -6.15 18.71 -4.55
C GLU A 10 -7.60 18.84 -4.07
N ARG A 11 -8.52 19.22 -4.97
CA ARG A 11 -9.95 19.28 -4.68
C ARG A 11 -10.58 17.95 -4.26
N THR A 12 -9.96 16.82 -4.58
CA THR A 12 -10.46 15.51 -4.13
C THR A 12 -10.09 15.19 -2.68
N GLY A 13 -9.02 15.78 -2.16
CA GLY A 13 -8.43 15.41 -0.86
C GLY A 13 -7.84 13.98 -0.80
N ALA A 14 -7.85 13.24 -1.90
CA ALA A 14 -7.37 11.86 -1.97
C ALA A 14 -5.91 11.78 -2.42
N VAL A 15 -5.27 10.62 -2.22
CA VAL A 15 -3.84 10.43 -2.52
C VAL A 15 -3.63 10.45 -4.03
N ARG A 16 -2.70 11.30 -4.51
CA ARG A 16 -2.33 11.39 -5.94
C ARG A 16 -1.77 10.05 -6.41
N GLN A 17 -2.22 9.59 -7.58
CA GLN A 17 -1.72 8.38 -8.25
C GLN A 17 -1.42 8.66 -9.72
N ILE A 18 -0.43 7.96 -10.26
CA ILE A 18 -0.14 7.94 -11.69
C ILE A 18 -0.35 6.53 -12.20
N ILE A 19 -1.27 6.38 -13.16
CA ILE A 19 -1.38 5.14 -13.95
C ILE A 19 -0.38 5.26 -15.10
N PRO A 20 0.59 4.33 -15.21
CA PRO A 20 1.54 4.33 -16.33
C PRO A 20 0.84 4.26 -17.69
N GLY A 21 1.52 4.76 -18.72
CA GLY A 21 1.08 4.51 -20.10
C GLY A 21 1.14 3.03 -20.43
N GLY A 22 0.24 2.56 -21.29
CA GLY A 22 0.17 1.16 -21.71
C GLY A 22 -0.58 0.24 -20.74
N THR A 23 -1.04 0.74 -19.58
CA THR A 23 -1.87 -0.07 -18.66
C THR A 23 -3.20 -0.50 -19.30
N TYR A 24 -3.78 0.34 -20.17
CA TYR A 24 -5.02 0.03 -20.89
C TYR A 24 -4.79 0.10 -22.41
N PRO A 25 -5.37 -0.81 -23.21
CA PRO A 25 -5.26 -0.78 -24.67
C PRO A 25 -5.65 0.59 -25.24
N GLY A 26 -4.77 1.15 -26.06
CA GLY A 26 -4.96 2.46 -26.70
C GLY A 26 -4.71 3.68 -25.80
N ILE A 27 -4.20 3.49 -24.58
CA ILE A 27 -3.84 4.58 -23.66
C ILE A 27 -2.32 4.56 -23.39
N ASP A 28 -1.54 5.14 -24.29
CA ASP A 28 -0.06 5.10 -24.22
C ASP A 28 0.55 6.17 -23.30
N LYS A 29 -0.23 7.18 -22.92
CA LYS A 29 0.22 8.26 -22.04
C LYS A 29 -0.05 7.94 -20.57
N ARG A 30 0.81 8.43 -19.68
CA ARG A 30 0.56 8.42 -18.23
C ARG A 30 -0.73 9.19 -17.90
N VAL A 31 -1.49 8.69 -16.93
CA VAL A 31 -2.72 9.34 -16.46
C VAL A 31 -2.57 9.71 -14.99
N VAL A 32 -2.80 10.99 -14.68
CA VAL A 32 -2.87 11.48 -13.30
C VAL A 32 -4.30 11.29 -12.80
N THR A 33 -4.42 10.65 -11.64
CA THR A 33 -5.69 10.39 -10.96
C THR A 33 -5.46 10.44 -9.44
N THR A 34 -6.49 10.10 -8.68
CA THR A 34 -6.38 9.86 -7.24
C THR A 34 -6.65 8.40 -6.89
N SER A 35 -6.24 8.01 -5.69
CA SER A 35 -6.37 6.66 -5.15
C SER A 35 -6.90 6.71 -3.72
N SER A 36 -7.57 5.62 -3.32
CA SER A 36 -7.93 5.36 -1.94
C SER A 36 -7.03 4.23 -1.43
N PRO A 37 -6.20 4.48 -0.41
CA PRO A 37 -5.37 3.44 0.17
C PRO A 37 -6.21 2.28 0.71
N VAL A 38 -5.76 1.05 0.46
CA VAL A 38 -6.38 -0.17 0.98
C VAL A 38 -5.44 -0.77 2.01
N PHE A 39 -5.99 -1.12 3.17
CA PHE A 39 -5.24 -1.69 4.28
C PHE A 39 -5.79 -3.06 4.65
N ALA A 40 -4.91 -3.97 5.05
CA ALA A 40 -5.30 -5.22 5.72
C ALA A 40 -5.46 -4.92 7.23
N LEU A 41 -6.69 -5.05 7.74
CA LEU A 41 -7.01 -4.77 9.13
C LEU A 41 -7.22 -6.05 9.92
N ALA A 42 -6.73 -6.05 11.17
CA ALA A 42 -6.95 -7.08 12.16
C ALA A 42 -7.64 -6.47 13.40
N THR A 43 -8.26 -7.32 14.23
CA THR A 43 -8.78 -6.88 15.52
C THR A 43 -7.66 -6.81 16.54
N VAL A 44 -7.84 -6.00 17.59
CA VAL A 44 -6.92 -5.92 18.74
C VAL A 44 -6.85 -7.21 19.57
N HIS A 45 -7.69 -8.21 19.25
CA HIS A 45 -7.71 -9.51 19.91
C HIS A 45 -7.02 -10.59 19.09
N MET A 46 -6.49 -10.27 17.91
CA MET A 46 -5.71 -11.20 17.13
C MET A 46 -4.43 -11.57 17.91
N ASP A 47 -4.09 -12.84 17.91
CA ASP A 47 -2.84 -13.29 18.52
C ASP A 47 -1.62 -12.67 17.83
N GLU A 48 -0.64 -12.24 18.61
CA GLU A 48 0.55 -11.55 18.09
C GLU A 48 1.35 -12.41 17.10
N ASP A 49 1.48 -13.71 17.36
CA ASP A 49 2.20 -14.62 16.47
C ASP A 49 1.42 -14.92 15.19
N VAL A 50 0.09 -14.89 15.25
CA VAL A 50 -0.74 -14.95 14.04
C VAL A 50 -0.56 -13.69 13.20
N ALA A 51 -0.67 -12.50 13.80
CA ALA A 51 -0.48 -11.23 13.10
C ALA A 51 0.92 -11.12 12.48
N TYR A 52 1.97 -11.48 13.24
CA TYR A 52 3.34 -11.52 12.74
C TYR A 52 3.49 -12.44 11.52
N ARG A 53 2.98 -13.68 11.61
CA ARG A 53 3.10 -14.65 10.51
C ARG A 53 2.33 -14.20 9.28
N LEU A 54 1.16 -13.60 9.45
CA LEU A 54 0.38 -13.04 8.33
C LEU A 54 1.16 -11.93 7.62
N THR A 55 1.66 -10.95 8.38
CA THR A 55 2.45 -9.85 7.81
C THR A 55 3.69 -10.37 7.11
N LYS A 56 4.47 -11.24 7.76
CA LYS A 56 5.68 -11.84 7.18
C LYS A 56 5.38 -12.61 5.89
N THR A 57 4.37 -13.47 5.92
CA THR A 57 4.00 -14.28 4.76
C THR A 57 3.60 -13.39 3.58
N PHE A 58 2.86 -12.31 3.82
CA PHE A 58 2.48 -11.37 2.76
C PHE A 58 3.72 -10.82 2.02
N TRP A 59 4.68 -10.28 2.77
CA TRP A 59 5.88 -9.68 2.17
C TRP A 59 6.80 -10.72 1.51
N GLU A 60 6.97 -11.89 2.10
CA GLU A 60 7.75 -12.98 1.51
C GLU A 60 7.13 -13.52 0.21
N GLN A 61 5.79 -13.45 0.09
CA GLN A 61 5.06 -13.93 -1.09
C GLN A 61 4.72 -12.84 -2.10
N GLN A 62 5.04 -11.57 -1.83
CA GLN A 62 4.67 -10.45 -2.71
C GLN A 62 5.19 -10.61 -4.14
N ALA A 63 6.41 -11.13 -4.31
CA ALA A 63 6.97 -11.37 -5.64
C ALA A 63 6.10 -12.37 -6.43
N ALA A 64 5.72 -13.49 -5.81
CA ALA A 64 4.83 -14.47 -6.41
C ALA A 64 3.43 -13.88 -6.69
N LEU A 65 2.89 -13.07 -5.78
CA LEU A 65 1.64 -12.34 -6.01
C LEU A 65 1.75 -11.41 -7.24
N THR A 66 2.87 -10.71 -7.40
CA THR A 66 3.13 -9.80 -8.53
C THR A 66 3.14 -10.54 -9.87
N GLU A 67 3.63 -11.78 -9.91
CA GLU A 67 3.56 -12.63 -11.10
C GLU A 67 2.12 -12.96 -11.50
N THR A 68 1.23 -13.16 -10.52
CA THR A 68 -0.20 -13.42 -10.78
C THR A 68 -0.96 -12.14 -11.16
N SER A 69 -0.57 -11.01 -10.57
CA SER A 69 -1.22 -9.73 -10.82
C SER A 69 -0.24 -8.57 -10.58
N PRO A 70 0.14 -7.80 -11.63
CA PRO A 70 1.18 -6.78 -11.51
C PRO A 70 0.91 -5.69 -10.48
N TRP A 71 -0.35 -5.46 -10.09
CA TRP A 71 -0.70 -4.45 -9.10
C TRP A 71 -0.12 -4.75 -7.71
N TRP A 72 0.13 -6.02 -7.37
CA TRP A 72 0.75 -6.38 -6.09
C TRP A 72 2.15 -5.81 -5.92
N GLY A 73 2.88 -5.61 -7.03
CA GLY A 73 4.19 -4.97 -7.03
C GLY A 73 4.14 -3.46 -6.76
N SER A 74 2.93 -2.86 -6.77
CA SER A 74 2.72 -1.47 -6.38
C SER A 74 2.44 -1.30 -4.88
N VAL A 75 2.29 -2.40 -4.12
CA VAL A 75 2.16 -2.33 -2.67
C VAL A 75 3.55 -2.21 -2.08
N THR A 76 3.87 -1.11 -1.41
CA THR A 76 5.19 -0.90 -0.83
C THR A 76 5.07 -0.45 0.63
N ALA A 77 6.13 -0.63 1.41
CA ALA A 77 6.09 -0.32 2.84
C ALA A 77 5.89 1.18 3.11
N GLU A 78 6.30 2.05 2.18
CA GLU A 78 6.09 3.50 2.26
C GLU A 78 4.60 3.88 2.33
N LEU A 79 3.70 3.02 1.84
CA LEU A 79 2.25 3.24 1.94
C LEU A 79 1.74 3.20 3.39
N LEU A 80 2.52 2.66 4.34
CA LEU A 80 2.19 2.71 5.76
C LEU A 80 2.10 4.15 6.28
N ALA A 81 2.74 5.13 5.62
CA ALA A 81 2.57 6.56 5.95
C ALA A 81 1.12 7.07 5.84
N HIS A 82 0.24 6.32 5.17
CA HIS A 82 -1.18 6.67 5.03
C HIS A 82 -2.10 5.89 5.98
N LEU A 83 -1.57 5.01 6.83
CA LEU A 83 -2.36 4.18 7.73
C LEU A 83 -3.07 5.06 8.79
N PRO A 84 -4.40 4.97 8.95
CA PRO A 84 -5.15 5.83 9.87
C PRO A 84 -5.26 5.26 11.29
N VAL A 85 -4.62 4.11 11.57
CA VAL A 85 -4.71 3.35 12.82
C VAL A 85 -3.35 2.79 13.20
N ASP A 86 -3.19 2.40 14.46
CA ASP A 86 -1.96 1.81 14.97
C ASP A 86 -1.69 0.41 14.36
N LEU A 87 -0.42 0.04 14.30
CA LEU A 87 -0.01 -1.30 13.91
C LEU A 87 -0.28 -2.31 15.02
N HIS A 88 -0.73 -3.51 14.63
CA HIS A 88 -0.81 -4.63 15.56
C HIS A 88 0.61 -4.99 16.08
N PRO A 89 0.80 -5.33 17.37
CA PRO A 89 2.12 -5.63 17.93
C PRO A 89 2.91 -6.69 17.14
N GLY A 90 2.22 -7.76 16.70
CA GLY A 90 2.81 -8.77 15.82
C GLY A 90 3.28 -8.25 14.45
N ALA A 91 2.56 -7.31 13.85
CA ALA A 91 2.97 -6.67 12.60
C ALA A 91 4.15 -5.71 12.83
N LEU A 92 4.11 -4.92 13.90
CA LEU A 92 5.21 -4.03 14.33
C LEU A 92 6.50 -4.83 14.51
N ARG A 93 6.44 -5.97 15.22
CA ARG A 93 7.58 -6.90 15.39
C ARG A 93 8.20 -7.30 14.06
N TYR A 94 7.38 -7.63 13.04
CA TYR A 94 7.89 -7.96 11.72
C TYR A 94 8.59 -6.78 11.05
N TYR A 95 7.98 -5.60 11.07
CA TYR A 95 8.54 -4.42 10.41
C TYR A 95 9.88 -3.98 11.05
N ASP A 96 10.00 -4.08 12.38
CA ASP A 96 11.24 -3.83 13.10
C ASP A 96 12.33 -4.84 12.72
N GLU A 97 12.01 -6.15 12.71
CA GLU A 97 12.95 -7.21 12.30
C GLU A 97 13.41 -7.08 10.85
N ALA A 98 12.51 -6.64 9.96
CA ALA A 98 12.78 -6.43 8.54
C ALA A 98 13.55 -5.13 8.27
N ASN A 99 13.82 -4.31 9.29
CA ASN A 99 14.43 -2.97 9.18
C ASN A 99 13.65 -2.06 8.20
N ILE A 100 12.33 -2.17 8.21
CA ILE A 100 11.45 -1.32 7.41
C ILE A 100 11.23 -0.01 8.17
N GLU A 101 11.52 1.12 7.52
CA GLU A 101 11.29 2.44 8.14
C GLU A 101 9.80 2.69 8.32
N LEU A 102 9.38 2.79 9.58
CA LEU A 102 8.02 3.16 9.94
C LEU A 102 7.91 4.67 10.19
N PRO A 103 6.79 5.30 9.78
CA PRO A 103 6.42 6.64 10.21
C PRO A 103 6.44 6.75 11.75
N GLU A 104 6.87 7.89 12.28
CA GLU A 104 6.94 8.10 13.73
C GLU A 104 5.58 7.90 14.42
N ALA A 105 4.48 8.25 13.74
CA ALA A 105 3.12 8.06 14.25
C ALA A 105 2.69 6.59 14.37
N LEU A 106 3.45 5.64 13.81
CA LEU A 106 3.16 4.20 13.87
C LEU A 106 4.14 3.42 14.77
N ARG A 107 5.05 4.12 15.45
CA ARG A 107 5.87 3.57 16.52
C ARG A 107 5.17 3.74 17.86
#